data_AF-A0A936DD24-F1
#
_entry.id   AF-A0A936DD24-F1
#
_cell.length_a   1.000
_cell.length_b   1.000
_cell.length_c   1.000
_cell.angle_alpha   90.00
_cell.angle_beta   90.00
_cell.angle_gamma   90.00
#
_symmetry.space_group_name_H-M   'P 1'
#
loop_
_entity.id
_entity.type
_entity.pdbx_description
1 polymer ?
#
loop_
_entity_poly.entity_id
_entity_poly.type
_entity_poly.pdbx_seq_one_letter_code
_entity_poly.pdbx_strand_id
1 'polypeptide(L)'
;MESSSLARRTARSWLLLAWALACTSSEQAATPAPATTPTKAAEPTKAVAPAAPVDGKAAEPTPAAPTPVPPTPVPPTPVPPTPVPSTPVPPVTGTDVAPPVGDPSATPDFAQAPMLATETITSTPTTVSWREVARPEASVELEPVTRGVLARSSLGFFDVDSNGALVLRKEIEAPKGPVLGIWPDNAWVIERRTREHKDDRSGDEDRQIRLVRLRGKKRWVPQEYHYEQRFDDRGEDFAMGAKIGMLVKHGCDAGYNDQGTPPADCNPNALTRVADSPEDPEMGASVGGELTGFFETRGGEIYTARVLNDAVYLQRDCADAACVAANVRRLPDGRWWSFERPIARQKHSVSVVATLAGTPARSHVLHYEASGWKLESLDAAPKGLWPLDDGGLWTQVGDTVLHRDPAGSWRTIELPDGASAPSIAVSGDGNEVWLAAQVGGTAVVFATPARAQQPAPTPTPAAP
;
A
#
# COMPACT_ATOMS: atom_id res chain seq x y z
N MET A 1 -15.86 -27.46 45.24
CA MET A 1 -17.31 -27.33 45.48
C MET A 1 -17.77 -26.10 44.73
N GLU A 2 -18.59 -26.35 43.70
CA GLU A 2 -19.64 -25.53 43.07
C GLU A 2 -19.40 -24.02 42.92
N SER A 3 -19.21 -23.53 41.68
CA SER A 3 -20.23 -23.23 40.65
C SER A 3 -20.77 -21.81 40.79
N SER A 4 -20.50 -20.96 39.78
CA SER A 4 -21.47 -20.01 39.22
C SER A 4 -20.89 -19.25 38.03
N SER A 5 -20.98 -19.88 36.85
CA SER A 5 -21.14 -19.20 35.57
C SER A 5 -22.63 -18.93 35.34
N LEU A 6 -23.03 -17.74 34.89
CA LEU A 6 -24.15 -17.48 33.97
C LEU A 6 -24.22 -15.96 33.69
N ALA A 7 -23.93 -15.54 32.46
CA ALA A 7 -24.92 -15.24 31.42
C ALA A 7 -25.47 -13.80 31.44
N ARG A 8 -25.06 -13.00 30.44
CA ARG A 8 -25.88 -11.92 29.87
C ARG A 8 -25.77 -11.95 28.35
N ARG A 9 -26.75 -12.60 27.73
CA ARG A 9 -27.21 -12.31 26.37
C ARG A 9 -28.55 -11.56 26.48
N THR A 10 -28.84 -10.80 25.42
CA THR A 10 -30.12 -10.19 25.01
C THR A 10 -30.62 -8.92 25.72
N ALA A 11 -30.74 -7.84 24.94
CA ALA A 11 -32.01 -7.12 24.76
C ALA A 11 -31.91 -6.17 23.54
N ARG A 12 -32.49 -6.58 22.42
CA ARG A 12 -32.94 -5.71 21.31
C ARG A 12 -34.48 -5.74 21.32
N SER A 13 -35.08 -4.57 21.09
CA SER A 13 -36.42 -4.32 20.54
C SER A 13 -37.67 -4.36 21.45
N TRP A 14 -38.22 -3.17 21.69
CA TRP A 14 -39.65 -2.78 21.87
C TRP A 14 -39.69 -1.28 21.46
N LEU A 15 -40.66 -0.67 20.78
CA LEU A 15 -41.92 -1.04 20.15
C LEU A 15 -42.34 0.10 19.17
N LEU A 16 -43.10 -0.26 18.13
CA LEU A 16 -43.77 0.62 17.15
C LEU A 16 -44.96 1.41 17.77
N LEU A 17 -45.38 2.51 17.13
CA LEU A 17 -46.65 2.65 16.36
C LEU A 17 -47.16 4.13 16.33
N ALA A 18 -47.46 4.69 15.15
CA ALA A 18 -48.83 5.13 14.79
C ALA A 18 -48.97 5.85 13.41
N TRP A 19 -49.80 5.25 12.54
CA TRP A 19 -50.87 5.80 11.66
C TRP A 19 -50.52 6.83 10.54
N ALA A 20 -51.11 6.83 9.32
CA ALA A 20 -52.03 5.94 8.57
C ALA A 20 -52.40 6.58 7.19
N LEU A 21 -52.64 5.75 6.15
CA LEU A 21 -53.67 5.84 5.06
C LEU A 21 -53.56 6.96 3.96
N ALA A 22 -53.84 6.79 2.65
CA ALA A 22 -54.48 5.75 1.83
C ALA A 22 -54.30 5.99 0.30
N CYS A 23 -54.77 5.00 -0.50
CA CYS A 23 -55.14 4.95 -1.94
C CYS A 23 -54.09 4.34 -2.91
N THR A 24 -54.01 3.02 -3.12
CA THR A 24 -54.85 2.08 -3.92
C THR A 24 -54.68 2.14 -5.45
N SER A 25 -54.07 1.09 -6.04
CA SER A 25 -54.63 0.32 -7.17
C SER A 25 -53.90 -1.03 -7.35
N SER A 26 -54.69 -2.10 -7.40
CA SER A 26 -54.38 -3.49 -7.81
C SER A 26 -54.13 -3.57 -9.33
N GLU A 27 -53.43 -4.56 -9.89
CA GLU A 27 -53.87 -5.93 -10.23
C GLU A 27 -52.63 -6.74 -10.68
N GLN A 28 -52.34 -7.88 -10.05
CA GLN A 28 -52.76 -9.24 -10.40
C GLN A 28 -51.72 -9.98 -11.28
N ALA A 29 -51.01 -10.90 -10.63
CA ALA A 29 -50.02 -11.78 -11.23
C ALA A 29 -50.69 -13.01 -11.88
N ALA A 30 -50.18 -13.41 -13.05
CA ALA A 30 -50.42 -14.71 -13.66
C ALA A 30 -49.08 -15.45 -13.83
N THR A 31 -49.00 -16.65 -13.29
CA THR A 31 -47.92 -17.64 -13.43
C THR A 31 -48.03 -18.39 -14.78
N PRO A 32 -47.04 -19.22 -15.21
CA PRO A 32 -46.53 -19.19 -16.58
C PRO A 32 -46.99 -20.40 -17.41
N ALA A 33 -46.94 -20.25 -18.74
CA ALA A 33 -47.04 -21.36 -19.69
C ALA A 33 -45.63 -21.74 -20.23
N PRO A 34 -45.40 -23.03 -20.56
CA PRO A 34 -44.07 -23.53 -20.93
C PRO A 34 -43.77 -23.24 -22.40
N ALA A 35 -42.59 -22.70 -22.68
CA ALA A 35 -42.10 -22.52 -24.05
C ALA A 35 -41.06 -23.58 -24.39
N THR A 36 -41.51 -24.47 -25.27
CA THR A 36 -40.80 -25.36 -26.20
C THR A 36 -39.35 -25.00 -26.56
N THR A 37 -38.51 -26.03 -26.47
CA THR A 37 -37.17 -26.16 -27.05
C THR A 37 -37.17 -25.93 -28.56
N PRO A 38 -36.23 -25.12 -29.11
CA PRO A 38 -35.84 -25.22 -30.49
C PRO A 38 -34.50 -25.96 -30.64
N THR A 39 -34.57 -26.92 -31.55
CA THR A 39 -33.56 -27.76 -32.18
C THR A 39 -32.25 -27.06 -32.54
N LYS A 40 -31.15 -27.72 -32.21
CA LYS A 40 -29.77 -27.51 -32.66
C LYS A 40 -29.70 -27.49 -34.20
N ALA A 41 -29.42 -26.33 -34.79
CA ALA A 41 -29.12 -26.18 -36.21
C ALA A 41 -27.60 -26.08 -36.42
N ALA A 42 -27.16 -26.74 -37.49
CA ALA A 42 -25.79 -27.04 -37.83
C ALA A 42 -24.95 -25.82 -38.27
N GLU A 43 -23.65 -26.02 -38.10
CA GLU A 43 -22.50 -25.23 -38.56
C GLU A 43 -22.61 -24.77 -40.02
N PRO A 44 -22.29 -23.51 -40.37
CA PRO A 44 -22.19 -23.11 -41.76
C PRO A 44 -20.77 -23.40 -42.29
N THR A 45 -20.74 -24.36 -43.21
CA THR A 45 -19.64 -24.67 -44.12
C THR A 45 -19.13 -23.42 -44.85
N LYS A 46 -17.80 -23.31 -44.89
CA LYS A 46 -17.00 -22.31 -45.61
C LYS A 46 -17.32 -22.32 -47.11
N ALA A 47 -17.92 -21.23 -47.61
CA ALA A 47 -18.09 -21.00 -49.04
C ALA A 47 -16.85 -20.35 -49.64
N VAL A 48 -16.33 -20.98 -50.69
CA VAL A 48 -15.25 -20.51 -51.56
C VAL A 48 -15.82 -19.50 -52.56
N ALA A 49 -15.14 -18.38 -52.75
CA ALA A 49 -15.43 -17.35 -53.76
C ALA A 49 -14.11 -16.96 -54.48
N PRO A 50 -14.14 -16.38 -55.69
CA PRO A 50 -13.47 -16.92 -56.87
C PRO A 50 -12.14 -16.24 -57.21
N ALA A 51 -11.40 -16.88 -58.12
CA ALA A 51 -10.14 -16.42 -58.69
C ALA A 51 -10.23 -15.02 -59.32
N ALA A 52 -9.26 -14.17 -58.98
CA ALA A 52 -9.01 -12.89 -59.64
C ALA A 52 -7.94 -13.05 -60.75
N PRO A 53 -7.95 -12.18 -61.78
CA PRO A 53 -7.09 -12.31 -62.95
C PRO A 53 -5.67 -11.78 -62.69
N VAL A 54 -4.76 -12.27 -63.53
CA VAL A 54 -3.31 -12.09 -63.51
C VAL A 54 -2.90 -10.80 -64.25
N ASP A 55 -1.76 -10.26 -63.81
CA ASP A 55 -0.77 -9.42 -64.51
C ASP A 55 -0.81 -7.88 -64.41
N GLY A 56 0.28 -7.38 -63.83
CA GLY A 56 0.69 -5.98 -63.71
C GLY A 56 2.00 -5.86 -62.92
N LYS A 57 3.07 -6.50 -63.43
CA LYS A 57 4.41 -6.61 -62.80
C LYS A 57 5.09 -5.24 -62.70
N ALA A 58 5.12 -4.64 -61.51
CA ALA A 58 6.06 -3.57 -61.16
C ALA A 58 7.29 -4.19 -60.49
N ALA A 59 8.48 -3.73 -60.90
CA ALA A 59 9.76 -4.26 -60.44
C ALA A 59 9.98 -4.05 -58.94
N GLU A 60 10.34 -5.14 -58.25
CA GLU A 60 10.73 -5.16 -56.85
C GLU A 60 12.15 -4.56 -56.71
N PRO A 61 12.38 -3.59 -55.80
CA PRO A 61 13.72 -3.05 -55.57
C PRO A 61 14.59 -4.10 -54.88
N THR A 62 15.77 -4.34 -55.43
CA THR A 62 16.82 -5.17 -54.82
C THR A 62 17.15 -4.65 -53.42
N PRO A 63 17.14 -5.50 -52.37
CA PRO A 63 17.56 -5.11 -51.03
C PRO A 63 19.02 -4.65 -51.05
N ALA A 64 19.28 -3.45 -50.50
CA ALA A 64 20.63 -2.96 -50.29
C ALA A 64 21.36 -3.87 -49.29
N ALA A 65 22.64 -4.17 -49.58
CA ALA A 65 23.50 -4.94 -48.70
C ALA A 65 23.58 -4.27 -47.30
N PRO A 66 23.59 -5.06 -46.21
CA PRO A 66 23.65 -4.51 -44.87
C PRO A 66 24.96 -3.75 -44.65
N THR A 67 24.83 -2.52 -44.17
CA THR A 67 25.96 -1.69 -43.72
C THR A 67 26.68 -2.40 -42.56
N PRO A 68 28.02 -2.49 -42.57
CA PRO A 68 28.76 -3.09 -41.45
C PRO A 68 28.50 -2.31 -40.16
N VAL A 69 28.09 -3.04 -39.12
CA VAL A 69 27.88 -2.50 -37.78
C VAL A 69 29.24 -2.10 -37.19
N PRO A 70 29.40 -0.88 -36.64
CA PRO A 70 30.61 -0.49 -35.92
C PRO A 70 30.85 -1.44 -34.74
N PRO A 71 32.09 -1.82 -34.42
CA PRO A 71 32.36 -2.67 -33.27
C PRO A 71 31.86 -2.00 -31.99
N THR A 72 31.13 -2.76 -31.18
CA THR A 72 30.72 -2.36 -29.83
C THR A 72 31.97 -1.97 -29.02
N PRO A 73 31.99 -0.79 -28.36
CA PRO A 73 33.10 -0.43 -27.49
C PRO A 73 33.24 -1.48 -26.39
N VAL A 74 34.44 -2.04 -26.25
CA VAL A 74 34.79 -2.93 -25.15
C VAL A 74 34.67 -2.13 -23.85
N PRO A 75 33.91 -2.60 -22.84
CA PRO A 75 33.83 -1.92 -21.55
C PRO A 75 35.23 -1.85 -20.92
N PRO A 76 35.59 -0.73 -20.28
CA PRO A 76 36.89 -0.61 -19.62
C PRO A 76 37.04 -1.71 -18.57
N THR A 77 38.20 -2.37 -18.57
CA THR A 77 38.60 -3.30 -17.51
C THR A 77 38.48 -2.57 -16.16
N PRO A 78 37.81 -3.16 -15.15
CA PRO A 78 37.71 -2.54 -13.84
C PRO A 78 39.11 -2.31 -13.28
N VAL A 79 39.43 -1.05 -12.99
CA VAL A 79 40.64 -0.70 -12.26
C VAL A 79 40.45 -1.20 -10.82
N PRO A 80 41.33 -2.06 -10.29
CA PRO A 80 41.26 -2.48 -8.90
C PRO A 80 41.32 -1.25 -7.99
N PRO A 81 40.53 -1.19 -6.91
CA PRO A 81 40.52 -0.03 -6.02
C PRO A 81 41.92 0.18 -5.44
N THR A 82 42.45 1.39 -5.61
CA THR A 82 43.64 1.84 -4.90
C THR A 82 43.38 1.70 -3.40
N PRO A 83 44.23 0.98 -2.63
CA PRO A 83 44.05 0.89 -1.19
C PRO A 83 44.13 2.29 -0.59
N VAL A 84 43.03 2.71 0.04
CA VAL A 84 43.00 3.94 0.83
C VAL A 84 43.89 3.70 2.05
N PRO A 85 44.90 4.53 2.31
CA PRO A 85 45.71 4.40 3.51
C PRO A 85 44.82 4.59 4.74
N SER A 86 44.88 3.62 5.65
CA SER A 86 44.16 3.63 6.92
C SER A 86 44.54 4.88 7.70
N THR A 87 43.59 5.80 7.88
CA THR A 87 43.76 6.91 8.83
C THR A 87 43.90 6.28 10.23
N PRO A 88 44.99 6.56 10.98
CA PRO A 88 45.14 6.04 12.33
C PRO A 88 44.02 6.60 13.21
N VAL A 89 43.22 5.70 13.78
CA VAL A 89 42.21 6.01 14.80
C VAL A 89 42.96 6.47 16.05
N PRO A 90 42.63 7.64 16.64
CA PRO A 90 43.24 8.07 17.89
C PRO A 90 42.84 7.11 19.03
N PRO A 91 43.74 6.82 20.00
CA PRO A 91 43.44 5.92 21.10
C PRO A 91 42.29 6.50 21.95
N VAL A 92 41.22 5.73 22.07
CA VAL A 92 40.12 5.98 22.99
C VAL A 92 40.63 5.69 24.40
N THR A 93 41.02 6.72 25.14
CA THR A 93 41.15 6.64 26.60
C THR A 93 39.75 6.72 27.21
N GLY A 94 39.06 5.57 27.25
CA GLY A 94 37.82 5.38 27.97
C GLY A 94 37.91 4.06 28.70
N THR A 95 37.83 4.10 30.03
CA THR A 95 37.78 2.95 30.93
C THR A 95 36.79 1.89 30.43
N ASP A 96 37.33 0.76 29.95
CA ASP A 96 36.61 -0.48 29.71
C ASP A 96 36.01 -0.97 31.03
N VAL A 97 34.73 -0.67 31.23
CA VAL A 97 33.86 -1.55 32.02
C VAL A 97 33.19 -2.45 31.00
N ALA A 98 33.72 -3.66 30.84
CA ALA A 98 33.07 -4.70 30.06
C ALA A 98 31.63 -4.87 30.57
N PRO A 99 30.60 -4.86 29.70
CA PRO A 99 29.27 -5.26 30.13
C PRO A 99 29.34 -6.70 30.66
N PRO A 100 28.60 -7.03 31.73
CA PRO A 100 28.59 -8.39 32.24
C PRO A 100 28.17 -9.36 31.13
N VAL A 101 28.99 -10.38 30.91
CA VAL A 101 28.68 -11.50 30.02
C VAL A 101 27.47 -12.21 30.62
N GLY A 102 26.28 -11.88 30.12
CA GLY A 102 25.04 -12.59 30.46
C GLY A 102 25.10 -14.03 29.94
N ASP A 103 24.47 -14.93 30.67
CA ASP A 103 24.27 -16.33 30.26
C ASP A 103 23.63 -16.38 28.85
N PRO A 104 24.26 -17.01 27.84
CA PRO A 104 23.71 -17.11 26.49
C PRO A 104 22.41 -17.93 26.43
N SER A 105 22.02 -18.57 27.54
CA SER A 105 20.77 -19.31 27.69
C SER A 105 19.62 -18.47 28.27
N ALA A 106 19.90 -17.27 28.78
CA ALA A 106 18.88 -16.40 29.33
C ALA A 106 18.11 -15.72 28.19
N THR A 107 16.83 -16.06 28.04
CA THR A 107 15.91 -15.32 27.17
C THR A 107 15.96 -13.83 27.55
N PRO A 108 16.25 -12.91 26.62
CA PRO A 108 16.35 -11.49 26.96
C PRO A 108 15.03 -10.99 27.55
N ASP A 109 15.08 -10.30 28.68
CA ASP A 109 13.92 -9.61 29.23
C ASP A 109 13.66 -8.32 28.44
N PHE A 110 12.77 -8.41 27.45
CA PHE A 110 12.43 -7.29 26.60
C PHE A 110 11.54 -6.23 27.28
N ALA A 111 11.10 -6.45 28.53
CA ALA A 111 10.34 -5.46 29.28
C ALA A 111 11.12 -4.13 29.46
N GLN A 112 12.45 -4.18 29.36
CA GLN A 112 13.36 -3.04 29.47
C GLN A 112 13.70 -2.35 28.14
N ALA A 113 13.09 -2.77 27.02
CA ALA A 113 13.35 -2.13 25.72
C ALA A 113 13.09 -0.62 25.79
N PRO A 114 13.94 0.22 25.17
CA PRO A 114 13.75 1.67 25.18
C PRO A 114 12.40 2.04 24.58
N MET A 115 11.65 2.87 25.28
CA MET A 115 10.39 3.41 24.76
C MET A 115 10.69 4.45 23.66
N LEU A 116 9.95 4.36 22.56
CA LEU A 116 10.03 5.31 21.47
C LEU A 116 9.32 6.60 21.87
N ALA A 117 10.03 7.73 21.78
CA ALA A 117 9.44 9.04 22.01
C ALA A 117 8.53 9.43 20.84
N THR A 118 7.43 10.11 21.16
CA THR A 118 6.53 10.71 20.18
C THR A 118 6.93 12.16 19.93
N GLU A 119 7.16 12.52 18.68
CA GLU A 119 7.52 13.88 18.27
C GLU A 119 6.33 14.55 17.56
N THR A 120 5.97 15.77 17.96
CA THR A 120 4.95 16.54 17.22
C THR A 120 5.56 17.13 15.96
N ILE A 121 4.90 16.91 14.82
CA ILE A 121 5.35 17.49 13.56
C ILE A 121 5.30 19.02 13.64
N THR A 122 6.44 19.64 13.45
CA THR A 122 6.55 21.09 13.22
C THR A 122 6.88 21.28 11.75
N SER A 123 6.03 22.01 11.03
CA SER A 123 6.21 22.27 9.61
C SER A 123 6.36 23.76 9.31
N THR A 124 7.14 24.06 8.28
CA THR A 124 7.26 25.41 7.73
C THR A 124 6.47 25.52 6.42
N PRO A 125 5.67 26.57 6.21
CA PRO A 125 5.07 26.85 4.90
C PRO A 125 6.14 26.94 3.80
N THR A 126 5.86 26.43 2.62
CA THR A 126 6.78 26.41 1.49
C THR A 126 6.00 26.50 0.18
N THR A 127 6.33 27.51 -0.62
CA THR A 127 5.81 27.69 -1.97
C THR A 127 6.56 26.79 -2.94
N VAL A 128 5.84 26.18 -3.87
CA VAL A 128 6.40 25.43 -5.01
C VAL A 128 5.79 25.94 -6.31
N SER A 129 6.50 25.75 -7.43
CA SER A 129 5.98 26.14 -8.74
C SER A 129 5.04 25.08 -9.29
N TRP A 130 3.74 25.36 -9.23
CA TRP A 130 2.71 24.53 -9.85
C TRP A 130 2.52 24.90 -11.33
N ARG A 131 2.51 23.91 -12.22
CA ARG A 131 2.09 24.08 -13.61
C ARG A 131 0.76 23.38 -13.82
N GLU A 132 -0.14 23.98 -14.58
CA GLU A 132 -1.35 23.30 -15.02
C GLU A 132 -0.99 22.23 -16.07
N VAL A 133 -1.53 21.02 -15.91
CA VAL A 133 -1.30 19.90 -16.84
C VAL A 133 -2.60 19.37 -17.47
N ALA A 134 -3.75 19.59 -16.82
CA ALA A 134 -5.05 19.23 -17.41
C ALA A 134 -6.21 20.03 -16.82
N ARG A 135 -7.30 20.12 -17.60
CA ARG A 135 -8.63 20.57 -17.16
C ARG A 135 -9.67 19.50 -17.51
N PRO A 136 -9.86 18.50 -16.65
CA PRO A 136 -10.83 17.45 -16.89
C PRO A 136 -12.27 18.00 -16.95
N GLU A 137 -13.13 17.38 -17.75
CA GLU A 137 -14.55 17.77 -17.89
C GLU A 137 -15.37 17.56 -16.61
N ALA A 138 -14.87 16.75 -15.67
CA ALA A 138 -15.50 16.45 -14.40
C ALA A 138 -14.46 16.50 -13.27
N SER A 139 -14.91 16.76 -12.04
CA SER A 139 -14.08 16.67 -10.84
C SER A 139 -13.41 15.32 -10.74
N VAL A 140 -12.08 15.31 -10.69
CA VAL A 140 -11.26 14.11 -10.50
C VAL A 140 -10.66 14.11 -9.10
N GLU A 141 -10.58 12.94 -8.49
CA GLU A 141 -9.84 12.68 -7.25
C GLU A 141 -8.69 11.72 -7.56
N LEU A 142 -7.48 12.08 -7.16
CA LEU A 142 -6.30 11.22 -7.30
C LEU A 142 -6.32 10.11 -6.25
N GLU A 143 -6.23 8.86 -6.71
CA GLU A 143 -6.20 7.67 -5.85
C GLU A 143 -4.86 7.58 -5.09
N PRO A 144 -4.86 7.20 -3.80
CA PRO A 144 -3.66 7.16 -2.98
C PRO A 144 -2.82 5.89 -3.21
N VAL A 145 -2.53 5.58 -4.49
CA VAL A 145 -1.57 4.54 -4.88
C VAL A 145 -0.15 4.99 -4.53
N THR A 146 0.75 4.05 -4.26
CA THR A 146 2.13 4.33 -3.81
C THR A 146 2.93 5.12 -4.84
N ARG A 147 2.75 4.80 -6.12
CA ARG A 147 3.28 5.54 -7.28
C ARG A 147 2.38 5.36 -8.50
N GLY A 148 2.46 6.32 -9.42
CA GLY A 148 1.63 6.39 -10.61
C GLY A 148 0.43 7.32 -10.40
N VAL A 149 -0.08 7.86 -11.50
CA VAL A 149 -1.22 8.77 -11.49
C VAL A 149 -2.46 8.00 -11.96
N LEU A 150 -3.38 7.75 -11.04
CA LEU A 150 -4.71 7.23 -11.28
C LEU A 150 -5.70 8.20 -10.64
N ALA A 151 -6.66 8.69 -11.41
CA ALA A 151 -7.72 9.53 -10.92
C ALA A 151 -9.09 8.87 -11.13
N ARG A 152 -10.05 9.17 -10.27
CA ARG A 152 -11.45 8.75 -10.39
C ARG A 152 -12.35 9.97 -10.52
N SER A 153 -13.35 9.88 -11.39
CA SER A 153 -14.47 10.81 -11.43
C SER A 153 -15.81 10.09 -11.65
N SER A 154 -16.89 10.86 -11.76
CA SER A 154 -18.20 10.35 -12.18
C SER A 154 -18.23 9.78 -13.61
N LEU A 155 -17.24 10.13 -14.45
CA LEU A 155 -17.14 9.66 -15.84
C LEU A 155 -16.34 8.36 -15.98
N GLY A 156 -15.59 7.98 -14.95
CA GLY A 156 -14.71 6.80 -14.95
C GLY A 156 -13.32 7.11 -14.40
N PHE A 157 -12.35 6.27 -14.78
CA PHE A 157 -10.95 6.43 -14.37
C PHE A 157 -10.16 7.26 -15.37
N PHE A 158 -9.21 8.05 -14.88
CA PHE A 158 -8.22 8.75 -15.68
C PHE A 158 -6.83 8.24 -15.32
N ASP A 159 -5.97 8.09 -16.32
CA ASP A 159 -4.54 7.82 -16.10
C ASP A 159 -3.69 8.68 -17.03
N VAL A 160 -2.37 8.60 -16.83
CA VAL A 160 -1.41 9.29 -17.70
C VAL A 160 -1.06 8.41 -18.88
N ASP A 161 -1.25 8.91 -20.10
CA ASP A 161 -0.87 8.23 -21.33
C ASP A 161 0.65 8.30 -21.61
N SER A 162 1.08 7.70 -22.72
CA SER A 162 2.49 7.70 -23.12
C SER A 162 3.06 9.09 -23.43
N ASN A 163 2.21 10.10 -23.63
CA ASN A 163 2.61 11.48 -23.91
C ASN A 163 2.62 12.34 -22.64
N GLY A 164 2.31 11.76 -21.47
CA GLY A 164 2.21 12.51 -20.22
C GLY A 164 0.86 13.22 -20.03
N ALA A 165 -0.13 12.95 -20.88
CA ALA A 165 -1.45 13.58 -20.79
C ALA A 165 -2.39 12.76 -19.90
N LEU A 166 -3.19 13.45 -19.08
CA LEU A 166 -4.25 12.81 -18.30
C LEU A 166 -5.45 12.51 -19.21
N VAL A 167 -5.79 11.24 -19.38
CA VAL A 167 -6.82 10.78 -20.32
C VAL A 167 -7.86 9.90 -19.62
N LEU A 168 -9.12 10.04 -20.03
CA LEU A 168 -10.22 9.18 -19.57
C LEU A 168 -10.08 7.77 -20.16
N ARG A 169 -10.06 6.76 -19.29
CA ARG A 169 -9.98 5.34 -19.59
C ARG A 169 -11.30 4.66 -19.27
N LYS A 170 -12.25 4.74 -20.21
CA LYS A 170 -13.58 4.11 -20.06
C LYS A 170 -13.51 2.60 -19.98
N GLU A 171 -12.44 1.98 -20.47
CA GLU A 171 -12.25 0.53 -20.43
C GLU A 171 -11.79 -0.01 -19.07
N ILE A 172 -11.35 0.86 -18.15
CA ILE A 172 -10.87 0.44 -16.83
C ILE A 172 -12.06 0.38 -15.89
N GLU A 173 -12.56 -0.82 -15.64
CA GLU A 173 -13.53 -1.10 -14.58
C GLU A 173 -12.80 -1.69 -13.37
N ALA A 174 -12.56 -0.88 -12.33
CA ALA A 174 -11.93 -1.37 -11.11
C ALA A 174 -12.90 -2.26 -10.30
N PRO A 175 -12.44 -3.41 -9.76
CA PRO A 175 -13.19 -4.17 -8.79
C PRO A 175 -13.56 -3.33 -7.56
N LYS A 176 -14.53 -3.79 -6.76
CA LYS A 176 -14.97 -3.03 -5.59
C LYS A 176 -13.87 -3.00 -4.52
N GLY A 177 -13.28 -1.82 -4.31
CA GLY A 177 -12.30 -1.57 -3.26
C GLY A 177 -11.35 -0.41 -3.61
N PRO A 178 -10.44 -0.03 -2.69
CA PRO A 178 -9.35 0.88 -3.00
C PRO A 178 -8.32 0.19 -3.91
N VAL A 179 -7.71 0.96 -4.81
CA VAL A 179 -6.57 0.50 -5.60
C VAL A 179 -5.29 0.69 -4.77
N LEU A 180 -4.48 -0.36 -4.69
CA LEU A 180 -3.26 -0.43 -3.90
C LEU A 180 -2.04 -0.63 -4.81
N GLY A 181 -0.85 -0.28 -4.31
CA GLY A 181 0.42 -0.58 -4.97
C GLY A 181 0.86 0.49 -5.97
N ILE A 182 1.48 0.05 -7.07
CA ILE A 182 2.06 0.93 -8.08
C ILE A 182 1.20 0.89 -9.34
N TRP A 183 0.66 2.02 -9.75
CA TRP A 183 -0.14 2.13 -10.95
C TRP A 183 0.72 2.37 -12.21
N PRO A 184 0.45 1.68 -13.34
CA PRO A 184 -0.44 0.52 -13.51
C PRO A 184 0.28 -0.82 -13.31
N ASP A 185 1.59 -0.82 -13.07
CA ASP A 185 2.44 -2.01 -13.24
C ASP A 185 2.28 -3.06 -12.13
N ASN A 186 1.92 -2.65 -10.92
CA ASN A 186 1.68 -3.50 -9.77
C ASN A 186 0.48 -3.01 -8.96
N ALA A 187 -0.65 -2.84 -9.64
CA ALA A 187 -1.91 -2.40 -9.03
C ALA A 187 -2.74 -3.58 -8.54
N TRP A 188 -3.31 -3.44 -7.33
CA TRP A 188 -4.08 -4.48 -6.66
C TRP A 188 -5.40 -3.93 -6.09
N VAL A 189 -6.38 -4.81 -5.93
CA VAL A 189 -7.62 -4.56 -5.19
C VAL A 189 -7.88 -5.78 -4.29
N ILE A 190 -8.31 -5.51 -3.06
CA ILE A 190 -8.80 -6.52 -2.13
C ILE A 190 -10.32 -6.39 -2.09
N GLU A 191 -11.02 -7.33 -2.71
CA GLU A 191 -12.48 -7.37 -2.66
C GLU A 191 -12.92 -8.08 -1.38
N ARG A 192 -13.79 -7.43 -0.59
CA ARG A 192 -14.46 -8.05 0.55
C ARG A 192 -15.95 -8.17 0.28
N ARG A 193 -16.53 -9.33 0.57
CA ARG A 193 -17.97 -9.61 0.44
C ARG A 193 -18.48 -10.23 1.72
N THR A 194 -19.59 -9.72 2.23
CA THR A 194 -20.37 -10.39 3.28
C THR A 194 -21.51 -11.17 2.64
N ARG A 195 -21.71 -12.41 3.07
CA ARG A 195 -22.83 -13.26 2.69
C ARG A 195 -23.64 -13.56 3.95
N GLU A 196 -24.89 -13.13 3.95
CA GLU A 196 -25.87 -13.53 4.96
C GLU A 196 -26.45 -14.91 4.59
N HIS A 197 -26.43 -15.85 5.52
CA HIS A 197 -27.11 -17.14 5.35
C HIS A 197 -28.59 -16.97 5.69
N LYS A 198 -29.45 -17.02 4.67
CA LYS A 198 -30.90 -16.81 4.83
C LYS A 198 -31.62 -17.95 5.56
N ASP A 199 -31.01 -19.14 5.62
CA ASP A 199 -31.67 -20.35 6.10
C ASP A 199 -31.17 -20.83 7.49
N ASP A 200 -30.12 -20.22 8.04
CA ASP A 200 -29.62 -20.53 9.38
C ASP A 200 -30.15 -19.55 10.41
N ARG A 201 -30.84 -20.08 11.43
CA ARG A 201 -31.42 -19.30 12.54
C ARG A 201 -30.37 -18.57 13.39
N SER A 202 -29.08 -18.78 13.14
CA SER A 202 -27.97 -18.13 13.83
C SER A 202 -27.70 -16.70 13.34
N GLY A 203 -28.12 -16.35 12.12
CA GLY A 203 -27.78 -15.05 11.52
C GLY A 203 -26.28 -14.91 11.25
N ASP A 204 -25.59 -16.03 11.02
CA ASP A 204 -24.15 -16.02 10.75
C ASP A 204 -23.86 -15.36 9.40
N GLU A 205 -22.85 -14.48 9.41
CA GLU A 205 -22.34 -13.76 8.26
C GLU A 205 -20.99 -14.34 7.85
N ASP A 206 -20.90 -14.88 6.63
CA ASP A 206 -19.60 -15.26 6.08
C ASP A 206 -18.98 -14.05 5.39
N ARG A 207 -17.75 -13.72 5.80
CA ARG A 207 -16.94 -12.72 5.11
C ARG A 207 -15.97 -13.45 4.19
N GLN A 208 -15.91 -13.01 2.94
CA GLN A 208 -15.02 -13.58 1.92
C GLN A 208 -14.13 -12.51 1.31
N ILE A 209 -12.88 -12.87 1.09
CA ILE A 209 -11.85 -12.05 0.48
C ILE A 209 -11.53 -12.60 -0.91
N ARG A 210 -11.24 -11.70 -1.85
CA ARG A 210 -10.61 -12.02 -3.13
C ARG A 210 -9.51 -10.99 -3.42
N LEU A 211 -8.33 -11.48 -3.78
CA LEU A 211 -7.21 -10.67 -4.24
C LEU A 211 -7.28 -10.53 -5.76
N VAL A 212 -7.21 -9.30 -6.27
CA VAL A 212 -7.28 -9.02 -7.71
C VAL A 212 -6.11 -8.12 -8.11
N ARG A 213 -5.38 -8.51 -9.15
CA ARG A 213 -4.23 -7.76 -9.67
C ARG A 213 -4.48 -7.27 -11.09
N LEU A 214 -4.04 -6.05 -11.40
CA LEU A 214 -4.06 -5.54 -12.77
C LEU A 214 -2.97 -6.22 -13.61
N ARG A 215 -3.37 -6.76 -14.77
CA ARG A 215 -2.51 -7.44 -15.75
C ARG A 215 -2.59 -6.73 -17.09
N GLY A 216 -1.44 -6.64 -17.76
CA GLY A 216 -1.34 -5.97 -19.06
C GLY A 216 -1.87 -4.53 -19.05
N LYS A 217 -1.82 -3.86 -17.88
CA LYS A 217 -2.29 -2.49 -17.63
C LYS A 217 -3.79 -2.24 -17.81
N LYS A 218 -4.60 -3.26 -18.09
CA LYS A 218 -6.04 -3.08 -18.40
C LYS A 218 -6.97 -4.13 -17.80
N ARG A 219 -6.48 -5.33 -17.53
CA ARG A 219 -7.34 -6.46 -17.12
C ARG A 219 -7.11 -6.81 -15.67
N TRP A 220 -8.14 -6.71 -14.85
CA TRP A 220 -8.12 -7.20 -13.48
C TRP A 220 -8.23 -8.73 -13.47
N VAL A 221 -7.26 -9.39 -12.84
CA VAL A 221 -7.15 -10.84 -12.79
C VAL A 221 -7.11 -11.30 -11.33
N PRO A 222 -8.08 -12.12 -10.90
CA PRO A 222 -8.06 -12.77 -9.59
C PRO A 222 -6.74 -13.52 -9.37
N GLN A 223 -6.20 -13.44 -8.17
CA GLN A 223 -5.00 -14.18 -7.79
C GLN A 223 -5.38 -15.31 -6.85
N GLU A 224 -4.65 -16.41 -6.93
CA GLU A 224 -4.81 -17.56 -6.05
C GLU A 224 -4.05 -17.32 -4.75
N TYR A 225 -4.67 -17.72 -3.64
CA TYR A 225 -4.12 -17.76 -2.30
C TYR A 225 -4.64 -19.05 -1.65
N HIS A 226 -3.73 -19.92 -1.18
CA HIS A 226 -4.08 -21.27 -0.72
C HIS A 226 -4.97 -22.05 -1.70
N TYR A 227 -4.61 -22.02 -3.00
CA TYR A 227 -5.34 -22.70 -4.09
C TYR A 227 -6.76 -22.18 -4.36
N GLU A 228 -7.17 -21.08 -3.71
CA GLU A 228 -8.48 -20.46 -3.89
C GLU A 228 -8.34 -19.02 -4.40
N GLN A 229 -9.24 -18.61 -5.30
CA GLN A 229 -9.32 -17.21 -5.77
C GLN A 229 -10.28 -16.36 -4.94
N ARG A 230 -11.02 -17.00 -4.04
CA ARG A 230 -11.95 -16.37 -3.10
C ARG A 230 -12.03 -17.29 -1.89
N PHE A 231 -11.61 -16.76 -0.75
CA PHE A 231 -11.43 -17.50 0.49
C PHE A 231 -12.14 -16.77 1.63
N ASP A 232 -12.41 -17.47 2.73
CA ASP A 232 -13.06 -16.88 3.90
C ASP A 232 -12.08 -15.96 4.64
N ASP A 233 -12.59 -14.84 5.15
CA ASP A 233 -11.85 -13.87 5.95
C ASP A 233 -11.64 -14.44 7.35
N ARG A 234 -10.43 -14.94 7.63
CA ARG A 234 -10.02 -15.48 8.94
C ARG A 234 -9.20 -14.47 9.73
N GLY A 235 -9.33 -13.18 9.42
CA GLY A 235 -8.53 -12.12 10.02
C GLY A 235 -7.16 -11.96 9.35
N GLU A 236 -7.08 -12.20 8.04
CA GLU A 236 -5.87 -11.91 7.27
C GLU A 236 -5.58 -10.41 7.23
N ASP A 237 -4.30 -10.06 7.42
CA ASP A 237 -3.79 -8.72 7.23
C ASP A 237 -3.00 -8.66 5.91
N PHE A 238 -3.17 -7.56 5.17
CA PHE A 238 -2.59 -7.39 3.84
C PHE A 238 -1.71 -6.14 3.78
N ALA A 239 -0.55 -6.27 3.16
CA ALA A 239 0.30 -5.14 2.83
C ALA A 239 0.91 -5.29 1.43
N MET A 240 1.11 -4.18 0.74
CA MET A 240 1.86 -4.19 -0.51
C MET A 240 3.33 -4.52 -0.23
N GLY A 241 3.85 -5.54 -0.90
CA GLY A 241 5.27 -5.87 -0.85
C GLY A 241 6.12 -4.91 -1.68
N ALA A 242 7.28 -4.54 -1.16
CA ALA A 242 8.25 -3.71 -1.87
C ALA A 242 8.93 -4.46 -3.04
N LYS A 243 9.05 -5.80 -2.94
CA LYS A 243 9.57 -6.67 -3.99
C LYS A 243 8.51 -7.13 -5.01
N ILE A 244 7.43 -6.36 -5.19
CA ILE A 244 6.23 -6.71 -5.98
C ILE A 244 5.35 -7.73 -5.21
N GLY A 245 4.05 -7.74 -5.52
CA GLY A 245 3.09 -8.66 -4.91
C GLY A 245 2.41 -8.11 -3.66
N MET A 246 1.45 -8.90 -3.18
CA MET A 246 0.79 -8.69 -1.89
C MET A 246 1.42 -9.59 -0.85
N LEU A 247 1.76 -9.04 0.31
CA LEU A 247 2.11 -9.80 1.51
C LEU A 247 0.85 -10.05 2.32
N VAL A 248 0.68 -11.29 2.75
CA VAL A 248 -0.46 -11.75 3.54
C VAL A 248 0.04 -12.34 4.83
N LYS A 249 -0.36 -11.76 5.96
CA LYS A 249 -0.26 -12.43 7.26
C LYS A 249 -1.47 -13.34 7.41
N HIS A 250 -1.22 -14.60 7.70
CA HIS A 250 -2.29 -15.59 7.88
C HIS A 250 -3.16 -15.21 9.07
N GLY A 251 -4.46 -15.14 8.80
CA GLY A 251 -5.48 -15.08 9.83
C GLY A 251 -5.60 -16.45 10.50
N CYS A 252 -5.65 -16.46 11.83
CA CYS A 252 -5.94 -17.66 12.61
C CYS A 252 -7.22 -17.50 13.39
N ASP A 253 -8.27 -16.97 12.74
CA ASP A 253 -9.59 -16.92 13.35
C ASP A 253 -9.94 -18.33 13.83
N ALA A 254 -10.34 -18.38 15.09
CA ALA A 254 -10.25 -19.52 15.95
C ALA A 254 -11.38 -20.51 15.64
N GLY A 255 -11.33 -21.11 14.45
CA GLY A 255 -11.72 -22.50 14.27
C GLY A 255 -10.68 -23.35 14.98
N TYR A 256 -10.61 -23.22 16.32
CA TYR A 256 -10.04 -24.27 17.13
C TYR A 256 -10.76 -25.55 16.70
N ASN A 257 -9.99 -26.60 16.40
CA ASN A 257 -10.61 -27.91 16.29
C ASN A 257 -11.41 -28.21 17.59
N ASP A 258 -12.20 -29.27 17.61
CA ASP A 258 -12.96 -29.68 18.81
C ASP A 258 -12.09 -29.84 20.08
N GLN A 259 -10.75 -29.78 19.95
CA GLN A 259 -9.75 -29.83 21.02
C GLN A 259 -9.12 -28.48 21.40
N GLY A 260 -9.56 -27.33 20.89
CA GLY A 260 -8.95 -26.05 21.29
C GLY A 260 -7.54 -25.85 20.72
N THR A 261 -7.18 -26.52 19.62
CA THR A 261 -5.87 -26.35 18.95
C THR A 261 -6.05 -25.67 17.58
N PRO A 262 -5.21 -24.68 17.22
CA PRO A 262 -5.24 -24.10 15.88
C PRO A 262 -4.99 -25.19 14.83
N PRO A 263 -5.50 -25.04 13.60
CA PRO A 263 -5.09 -25.88 12.49
C PRO A 263 -3.55 -25.94 12.41
N ALA A 264 -2.98 -27.12 12.14
CA ALA A 264 -1.52 -27.32 12.14
C ALA A 264 -0.79 -26.45 11.10
N ASP A 265 -1.52 -25.96 10.11
CA ASP A 265 -1.12 -25.04 9.06
C ASP A 265 -1.28 -23.56 9.42
N CYS A 266 -1.86 -23.23 10.59
CA CYS A 266 -2.06 -21.85 11.01
C CYS A 266 -0.88 -21.31 11.81
N ASN A 267 -0.02 -20.54 11.13
CA ASN A 267 1.00 -19.74 11.80
C ASN A 267 0.70 -18.24 11.62
N PRO A 268 0.11 -17.57 12.65
CA PRO A 268 -0.22 -16.14 12.57
C PRO A 268 1.03 -15.24 12.55
N ASN A 269 2.21 -15.85 12.74
CA ASN A 269 3.51 -15.22 12.65
C ASN A 269 4.26 -15.59 11.38
N ALA A 270 3.59 -16.17 10.36
CA ALA A 270 4.13 -16.37 9.02
C ALA A 270 3.54 -15.36 8.03
N LEU A 271 4.31 -15.08 6.98
CA LEU A 271 3.89 -14.24 5.86
C LEU A 271 3.96 -15.06 4.59
N THR A 272 2.94 -14.94 3.74
CA THR A 272 2.94 -15.50 2.39
C THR A 272 2.90 -14.38 1.37
N ARG A 273 3.61 -14.54 0.26
CA ARG A 273 3.55 -13.60 -0.85
C ARG A 273 2.69 -14.14 -1.99
N VAL A 274 1.70 -13.33 -2.37
CA VAL A 274 0.90 -13.55 -3.58
C VAL A 274 1.49 -12.69 -4.71
N ALA A 275 2.20 -13.32 -5.65
CA ALA A 275 2.74 -12.68 -6.86
C ALA A 275 2.95 -13.71 -7.99
N ASP A 276 3.43 -13.29 -9.17
CA ASP A 276 3.77 -14.20 -10.29
C ASP A 276 4.90 -15.18 -10.00
N SER A 277 5.82 -14.76 -9.14
CA SER A 277 7.00 -15.52 -8.78
C SER A 277 7.54 -14.98 -7.46
N PRO A 278 7.12 -15.53 -6.31
CA PRO A 278 7.93 -15.26 -5.13
C PRO A 278 8.14 -16.46 -4.22
N GLU A 279 9.32 -16.46 -3.62
CA GLU A 279 9.56 -17.09 -2.34
C GLU A 279 8.86 -16.25 -1.25
N ASP A 280 8.27 -16.94 -0.28
CA ASP A 280 7.72 -16.31 0.91
C ASP A 280 8.83 -15.57 1.66
N PRO A 281 8.58 -14.36 2.18
CA PRO A 281 9.61 -13.63 2.89
C PRO A 281 9.95 -14.33 4.19
N GLU A 282 11.24 -14.54 4.41
CA GLU A 282 11.75 -15.02 5.69
C GLU A 282 11.76 -13.87 6.70
N MET A 283 11.22 -14.12 7.89
CA MET A 283 11.39 -13.22 9.03
C MET A 283 12.55 -13.72 9.88
N GLY A 284 13.46 -12.82 10.24
CA GLY A 284 14.55 -13.13 11.16
C GLY A 284 14.08 -13.42 12.59
N ALA A 285 15.05 -13.52 13.50
CA ALA A 285 14.84 -13.68 14.93
C ALA A 285 13.88 -12.59 15.47
N SER A 286 13.06 -12.95 16.45
CA SER A 286 12.02 -12.04 16.97
C SER A 286 12.02 -11.94 18.49
N VAL A 287 11.48 -10.83 18.98
CA VAL A 287 11.13 -10.61 20.40
C VAL A 287 10.09 -11.61 20.93
N GLY A 288 9.46 -12.39 20.04
CA GLY A 288 8.29 -13.22 20.34
C GLY A 288 6.98 -12.42 20.32
N GLY A 289 5.89 -13.04 20.78
CA GLY A 289 4.56 -12.43 20.78
C GLY A 289 3.84 -12.46 19.43
N GLU A 290 2.66 -11.83 19.40
CA GLU A 290 1.77 -11.82 18.24
C GLU A 290 2.19 -10.77 17.21
N LEU A 291 2.32 -11.15 15.94
CA LEU A 291 2.57 -10.22 14.85
C LEU A 291 1.33 -9.36 14.55
N THR A 292 1.43 -8.05 14.76
CA THR A 292 0.33 -7.09 14.49
C THR A 292 0.65 -6.07 13.40
N GLY A 293 1.91 -6.00 12.94
CA GLY A 293 2.30 -5.21 11.77
C GLY A 293 3.57 -5.76 11.14
N PHE A 294 3.68 -5.62 9.82
CA PHE A 294 4.82 -6.08 9.03
C PHE A 294 5.10 -5.12 7.87
N PHE A 295 6.38 -4.85 7.63
CA PHE A 295 6.83 -3.81 6.72
C PHE A 295 8.03 -4.33 5.92
N GLU A 296 7.86 -4.47 4.60
CA GLU A 296 8.96 -4.89 3.72
C GLU A 296 9.76 -3.68 3.23
N THR A 297 11.08 -3.73 3.37
CA THR A 297 12.00 -2.72 2.83
C THR A 297 12.27 -2.96 1.33
N ARG A 298 12.90 -2.00 0.63
CA ARG A 298 13.34 -2.25 -0.76
C ARG A 298 14.45 -3.31 -0.85
N GLY A 299 15.20 -3.54 0.23
CA GLY A 299 16.14 -4.66 0.35
C GLY A 299 15.45 -6.03 0.47
N GLY A 300 14.17 -6.03 0.88
CA GLY A 300 13.37 -7.21 1.16
C GLY A 300 13.52 -7.73 2.58
N GLU A 301 14.07 -6.91 3.48
CA GLU A 301 14.04 -7.19 4.92
C GLU A 301 12.61 -6.99 5.45
N ILE A 302 12.18 -7.83 6.40
CA ILE A 302 10.87 -7.69 7.05
C ILE A 302 11.03 -7.08 8.44
N TYR A 303 10.51 -5.87 8.60
CA TYR A 303 10.40 -5.23 9.90
C TYR A 303 9.04 -5.55 10.49
N THR A 304 8.95 -5.70 11.81
CA THR A 304 7.74 -6.18 12.48
C THR A 304 7.33 -5.30 13.64
N ALA A 305 6.03 -5.19 13.85
CA ALA A 305 5.40 -4.77 15.10
C ALA A 305 4.77 -6.00 15.76
N ARG A 306 5.14 -6.26 17.02
CA ARG A 306 4.67 -7.43 17.77
C ARG A 306 4.10 -7.05 19.13
N VAL A 307 2.97 -7.64 19.51
CA VAL A 307 2.38 -7.49 20.84
C VAL A 307 2.97 -8.56 21.78
N LEU A 308 3.60 -8.09 22.85
CA LEU A 308 4.13 -8.92 23.93
C LEU A 308 3.84 -8.23 25.26
N ASN A 309 3.28 -8.95 26.24
CA ASN A 309 2.99 -8.41 27.58
C ASN A 309 2.23 -7.07 27.54
N ASP A 310 1.18 -6.97 26.72
CA ASP A 310 0.31 -5.79 26.56
C ASP A 310 1.02 -4.53 26.01
N ALA A 311 2.17 -4.69 25.36
CA ALA A 311 2.89 -3.61 24.69
C ALA A 311 3.25 -3.99 23.25
N VAL A 312 3.33 -2.99 22.36
CA VAL A 312 3.83 -3.18 20.99
C VAL A 312 5.33 -2.90 20.93
N TYR A 313 6.07 -3.84 20.34
CA TYR A 313 7.50 -3.76 20.09
C TYR A 313 7.75 -3.68 18.59
N LEU A 314 8.52 -2.68 18.19
CA LEU A 314 9.00 -2.46 16.83
C LEU A 314 10.38 -3.05 16.68
N GLN A 315 10.59 -3.78 15.59
CA GLN A 315 11.82 -4.51 15.37
C GLN A 315 12.19 -4.45 13.89
N ARG A 316 13.46 -4.19 13.62
CA ARG A 316 14.03 -4.43 12.29
C ARG A 316 14.27 -5.93 12.09
N ASP A 317 14.58 -6.31 10.87
CA ASP A 317 15.02 -7.68 10.59
C ASP A 317 16.38 -7.97 11.26
N CYS A 318 16.48 -9.11 11.94
CA CYS A 318 17.61 -9.47 12.78
C CYS A 318 17.95 -10.95 12.65
N ALA A 319 19.24 -11.29 12.56
CA ALA A 319 19.67 -12.67 12.45
C ALA A 319 19.58 -13.46 13.78
N ASP A 320 19.67 -12.77 14.92
CA ASP A 320 19.75 -13.40 16.24
C ASP A 320 19.14 -12.53 17.36
N ALA A 321 19.05 -13.10 18.56
CA ALA A 321 18.49 -12.43 19.73
C ALA A 321 19.30 -11.22 20.22
N ALA A 322 20.62 -11.20 20.01
CA ALA A 322 21.47 -10.08 20.40
C ALA A 322 21.19 -8.84 19.53
N CYS A 323 21.02 -9.04 18.21
CA CYS A 323 20.55 -8.02 17.30
C CYS A 323 19.18 -7.49 17.72
N VAL A 324 18.24 -8.38 18.08
CA VAL A 324 16.90 -7.99 18.54
C VAL A 324 17.00 -7.10 19.77
N ALA A 325 17.71 -7.54 20.81
CA ALA A 325 17.83 -6.78 22.06
C ALA A 325 18.42 -5.37 21.86
N ALA A 326 19.38 -5.21 20.93
CA ALA A 326 19.98 -3.91 20.63
C ALA A 326 19.05 -2.95 19.86
N ASN A 327 18.18 -3.49 18.99
CA ASN A 327 17.45 -2.70 18.01
C ASN A 327 15.95 -2.60 18.27
N VAL A 328 15.39 -3.41 19.15
CA VAL A 328 13.98 -3.37 19.50
C VAL A 328 13.62 -2.04 20.19
N ARG A 329 12.45 -1.50 19.88
CA ARG A 329 11.88 -0.31 20.53
C ARG A 329 10.46 -0.58 20.94
N ARG A 330 10.04 -0.08 22.10
CA ARG A 330 8.68 -0.22 22.60
C ARG A 330 7.86 1.00 22.23
N LEU A 331 6.66 0.83 21.66
CA LEU A 331 5.72 1.93 21.47
C LEU A 331 5.11 2.38 22.82
N PRO A 332 4.79 3.67 22.97
CA PRO A 332 4.02 4.15 24.12
C PRO A 332 2.58 3.59 24.09
N ASP A 333 1.81 3.80 25.15
CA ASP A 333 0.35 3.55 25.17
C ASP A 333 -0.12 2.10 24.94
N GLY A 334 0.75 1.11 25.18
CA GLY A 334 0.37 -0.30 25.29
C GLY A 334 0.10 -0.99 23.95
N ARG A 335 -0.92 -1.85 23.90
CA ARG A 335 -1.21 -2.73 22.74
C ARG A 335 -2.09 -2.13 21.64
N TRP A 336 -2.62 -0.91 21.83
CA TRP A 336 -3.77 -0.40 21.07
C TRP A 336 -3.41 0.24 19.72
N TRP A 337 -2.32 -0.21 19.11
CA TRP A 337 -1.82 0.32 17.83
C TRP A 337 -2.29 -0.53 16.65
N SER A 338 -2.64 0.14 15.57
CA SER A 338 -2.80 -0.46 14.24
C SER A 338 -1.85 0.20 13.24
N PHE A 339 -1.50 -0.55 12.20
CA PHE A 339 -0.55 -0.12 11.18
C PHE A 339 -1.16 -0.26 9.80
N GLU A 340 -1.09 0.80 9.00
CA GLU A 340 -1.67 0.84 7.67
C GLU A 340 -0.70 1.45 6.66
N ARG A 341 -0.84 1.04 5.39
CA ARG A 341 -0.12 1.62 4.24
C ARG A 341 1.41 1.67 4.45
N PRO A 342 2.06 0.56 4.78
CA PRO A 342 3.51 0.56 4.84
C PRO A 342 4.08 0.84 3.46
N ILE A 343 5.08 1.70 3.42
CA ILE A 343 5.77 2.11 2.20
C ILE A 343 7.29 2.02 2.39
N ALA A 344 7.96 1.38 1.42
CA ALA A 344 9.40 1.33 1.39
C ALA A 344 9.97 2.61 0.77
N ARG A 345 10.78 3.34 1.55
CA ARG A 345 11.42 4.61 1.12
C ARG A 345 12.76 4.37 0.44
N GLN A 346 13.64 3.63 1.10
CA GLN A 346 14.99 3.32 0.61
C GLN A 346 15.30 1.86 0.87
N LYS A 347 16.53 1.42 0.57
CA LYS A 347 16.96 0.03 0.75
C LYS A 347 16.58 -0.54 2.12
N HIS A 348 16.80 0.22 3.19
CA HIS A 348 16.55 -0.21 4.57
C HIS A 348 15.58 0.70 5.34
N SER A 349 14.79 1.52 4.64
CA SER A 349 13.91 2.51 5.26
C SER A 349 12.45 2.29 4.88
N VAL A 350 11.57 2.43 5.88
CA VAL A 350 10.12 2.34 5.73
C VAL A 350 9.44 3.52 6.41
N SER A 351 8.24 3.84 5.94
CA SER A 351 7.26 4.63 6.70
C SER A 351 5.94 3.89 6.74
N VAL A 352 5.16 4.07 7.79
CA VAL A 352 3.85 3.46 7.93
C VAL A 352 2.92 4.40 8.69
N VAL A 353 1.64 4.39 8.34
CA VAL A 353 0.62 5.09 9.13
C VAL A 353 0.37 4.26 10.40
N ALA A 354 0.61 4.85 11.56
CA ALA A 354 0.39 4.21 12.85
C ALA A 354 -0.76 4.93 13.57
N THR A 355 -1.83 4.19 13.84
CA THR A 355 -3.01 4.72 14.52
C THR A 355 -3.10 4.13 15.91
N LEU A 356 -3.22 4.99 16.91
CA LEU A 356 -3.50 4.58 18.27
C LEU A 356 -5.00 4.68 18.51
N ALA A 357 -5.63 3.56 18.84
CA ALA A 357 -7.04 3.51 19.16
C ALA A 357 -7.36 4.33 20.42
N GLY A 358 -8.47 5.06 20.37
CA GLY A 358 -8.91 5.97 21.43
C GLY A 358 -9.98 6.93 20.92
N THR A 359 -10.39 7.88 21.78
CA THR A 359 -11.38 8.90 21.45
C THR A 359 -10.85 10.29 21.83
N PRO A 360 -10.43 11.13 20.87
CA PRO A 360 -10.27 10.83 19.45
C PRO A 360 -9.11 9.87 19.18
N ALA A 361 -9.16 9.13 18.06
CA ALA A 361 -8.03 8.32 17.60
C ALA A 361 -6.87 9.25 17.23
N ARG A 362 -5.64 8.86 17.60
CA ARG A 362 -4.44 9.65 17.31
C ARG A 362 -3.67 9.01 16.17
N SER A 363 -3.33 9.82 15.17
CA SER A 363 -2.62 9.35 13.98
C SER A 363 -1.16 9.78 14.03
N HIS A 364 -0.29 8.89 13.57
CA HIS A 364 1.14 9.10 13.53
C HIS A 364 1.71 8.58 12.21
N VAL A 365 2.91 9.00 11.86
CA VAL A 365 3.77 8.29 10.92
C VAL A 365 4.91 7.67 11.71
N LEU A 366 5.03 6.35 11.59
CA LEU A 366 6.16 5.61 12.12
C LEU A 366 7.19 5.43 11.01
N HIS A 367 8.44 5.80 11.31
CA HIS A 367 9.56 5.70 10.40
C HIS A 367 10.60 4.73 10.93
N TYR A 368 11.24 3.99 10.03
CA TYR A 368 12.58 3.46 10.27
C TYR A 368 13.53 4.06 9.25
N GLU A 369 14.62 4.65 9.73
CA GLU A 369 15.68 5.22 8.90
C GLU A 369 17.06 4.97 9.53
N ALA A 370 18.13 5.57 8.98
CA ALA A 370 19.50 5.28 9.42
C ALA A 370 19.73 5.47 10.93
N SER A 371 19.01 6.40 11.56
CA SER A 371 19.06 6.65 13.00
C SER A 371 18.17 5.72 13.85
N GLY A 372 17.45 4.78 13.23
CA GLY A 372 16.51 3.87 13.89
C GLY A 372 15.04 4.30 13.75
N TRP A 373 14.21 3.80 14.67
CA TRP A 373 12.77 4.09 14.72
C TRP A 373 12.51 5.53 15.14
N LYS A 374 11.50 6.17 14.54
CA LYS A 374 10.94 7.48 14.93
C LYS A 374 9.42 7.47 14.82
N LEU A 375 8.73 8.14 15.74
CA LEU A 375 7.29 8.24 15.75
C LEU A 375 6.87 9.71 15.74
N GLU A 376 6.24 10.15 14.66
CA GLU A 376 5.89 11.55 14.42
C GLU A 376 4.35 11.70 14.42
N SER A 377 3.79 12.54 15.30
CA SER A 377 2.34 12.75 15.44
C SER A 377 1.78 13.66 14.35
N LEU A 378 0.61 13.28 13.83
CA LEU A 378 -0.20 14.05 12.89
C LEU A 378 -1.53 14.44 13.53
N ASP A 379 -2.09 15.57 13.07
CA ASP A 379 -3.41 16.04 13.53
C ASP A 379 -4.56 15.13 13.09
N ALA A 380 -4.39 14.39 11.99
CA ALA A 380 -5.33 13.39 11.49
C ALA A 380 -4.64 12.32 10.65
N ALA A 381 -5.37 11.25 10.34
CA ALA A 381 -4.84 10.16 9.51
C ALA A 381 -4.52 10.66 8.10
N PRO A 382 -3.32 10.36 7.57
CA PRO A 382 -2.96 10.77 6.22
C PRO A 382 -3.74 9.96 5.18
N LYS A 383 -4.16 10.63 4.10
CA LYS A 383 -4.84 10.00 2.95
C LYS A 383 -3.92 9.08 2.15
N GLY A 384 -2.61 9.30 2.20
CA GLY A 384 -1.62 8.51 1.46
C GLY A 384 -0.21 8.85 1.88
N LEU A 385 0.72 7.95 1.58
CA LEU A 385 2.16 8.13 1.80
C LEU A 385 2.86 7.86 0.46
N TRP A 386 3.59 8.83 -0.07
CA TRP A 386 4.24 8.75 -1.38
C TRP A 386 5.75 8.92 -1.26
N PRO A 387 6.53 7.81 -1.29
CA PRO A 387 7.97 7.86 -1.12
C PRO A 387 8.72 8.30 -2.38
N LEU A 388 9.75 9.12 -2.17
CA LEU A 388 10.73 9.52 -3.18
C LEU A 388 12.03 8.72 -3.05
N ASP A 389 12.79 8.63 -4.13
CA ASP A 389 14.01 7.81 -4.16
C ASP A 389 15.19 8.43 -3.41
N ASP A 390 15.18 9.74 -3.20
CA ASP A 390 16.13 10.43 -2.33
C ASP A 390 15.81 10.21 -0.83
N GLY A 391 14.72 9.52 -0.52
CA GLY A 391 14.19 9.37 0.82
C GLY A 391 13.12 10.38 1.16
N GLY A 392 12.81 11.39 0.36
CA GLY A 392 11.67 12.30 0.63
C GLY A 392 10.34 11.54 0.77
N LEU A 393 9.36 12.17 1.42
CA LEU A 393 8.03 11.62 1.62
C LEU A 393 6.97 12.71 1.47
N TRP A 394 6.05 12.52 0.54
CA TRP A 394 4.84 13.31 0.46
C TRP A 394 3.71 12.63 1.23
N THR A 395 2.83 13.43 1.82
CA THR A 395 1.60 12.99 2.48
C THR A 395 0.54 14.08 2.41
N GLN A 396 -0.72 13.69 2.63
CA GLN A 396 -1.84 14.62 2.68
C GLN A 396 -2.68 14.34 3.92
N VAL A 397 -2.95 15.38 4.71
CA VAL A 397 -3.79 15.32 5.92
C VAL A 397 -4.93 16.32 5.77
N GLY A 398 -6.15 15.81 5.60
CA GLY A 398 -7.28 16.66 5.22
C GLY A 398 -7.01 17.38 3.89
N ASP A 399 -7.03 18.72 3.92
CA ASP A 399 -6.70 19.58 2.77
C ASP A 399 -5.24 20.08 2.81
N THR A 400 -4.45 19.66 3.80
CA THR A 400 -3.04 20.05 3.92
C THR A 400 -2.15 19.05 3.20
N VAL A 401 -1.30 19.55 2.30
CA VAL A 401 -0.25 18.77 1.65
C VAL A 401 1.07 19.00 2.39
N LEU A 402 1.75 17.91 2.76
CA LEU A 402 2.99 17.94 3.51
C LEU A 402 4.10 17.22 2.73
N HIS A 403 5.32 17.74 2.83
CA HIS A 403 6.53 17.08 2.34
C HIS A 403 7.58 16.98 3.45
N ARG A 404 8.01 15.76 3.77
CA ARG A 404 9.15 15.47 4.64
C ARG A 404 10.38 15.26 3.77
N ASP A 405 11.44 16.03 3.99
CA ASP A 405 12.68 15.84 3.25
C ASP A 405 13.53 14.66 3.75
N PRO A 406 14.60 14.29 3.04
CA PRO A 406 15.49 13.22 3.47
C PRO A 406 16.16 13.43 4.83
N ALA A 407 16.29 14.68 5.29
CA ALA A 407 16.84 15.02 6.61
C ALA A 407 15.78 14.92 7.73
N GLY A 408 14.50 14.75 7.39
CA GLY A 408 13.40 14.60 8.32
C GLY A 408 12.66 15.89 8.66
N SER A 409 12.92 16.98 7.94
CA SER A 409 12.18 18.24 8.15
C SER A 409 10.87 18.25 7.38
N TRP A 410 9.77 18.63 8.05
CA TRP A 410 8.45 18.74 7.45
C TRP A 410 8.19 20.13 6.88
N ARG A 411 7.53 20.18 5.73
CA ARG A 411 7.07 21.41 5.07
C ARG A 411 5.60 21.31 4.74
N THR A 412 4.87 22.38 5.00
CA THR A 412 3.50 22.55 4.49
C THR A 412 3.58 23.18 3.11
N ILE A 413 3.03 22.51 2.10
CA ILE A 413 3.13 22.96 0.72
C ILE A 413 1.94 23.84 0.38
N GLU A 414 2.23 25.06 -0.07
CA GLU A 414 1.21 26.00 -0.51
C GLU A 414 0.58 25.49 -1.82
N LEU A 415 -0.76 25.44 -1.84
CA LEU A 415 -1.53 25.05 -3.01
C LEU A 415 -1.64 26.22 -4.00
N PRO A 416 -1.93 25.97 -5.29
CA PRO A 416 -2.23 27.03 -6.24
C PRO A 416 -3.34 27.96 -5.75
N ASP A 417 -3.29 29.23 -6.14
CA ASP A 417 -4.28 30.23 -5.72
C ASP A 417 -5.71 29.80 -6.04
N GLY A 418 -6.57 29.83 -5.01
CA GLY A 418 -7.98 29.43 -5.13
C GLY A 418 -8.23 27.92 -5.25
N ALA A 419 -7.19 27.08 -5.13
CA ALA A 419 -7.34 25.63 -5.11
C ALA A 419 -8.02 25.16 -3.81
N SER A 420 -8.95 24.22 -3.96
CA SER A 420 -9.69 23.60 -2.85
C SER A 420 -9.93 22.11 -3.12
N ALA A 421 -10.26 21.35 -2.08
CA ALA A 421 -10.45 19.90 -2.13
C ALA A 421 -9.29 19.16 -2.82
N PRO A 422 -8.03 19.36 -2.36
CA PRO A 422 -6.87 18.76 -2.99
C PRO A 422 -6.92 17.23 -2.89
N SER A 423 -6.38 16.57 -3.90
CA SER A 423 -5.92 15.19 -3.85
C SER A 423 -4.60 15.12 -4.60
N ILE A 424 -3.63 14.35 -4.10
CA ILE A 424 -2.30 14.27 -4.71
C ILE A 424 -1.94 12.84 -5.11
N ALA A 425 -1.03 12.74 -6.08
CA ALA A 425 -0.33 11.51 -6.44
C ALA A 425 1.10 11.82 -6.84
N VAL A 426 1.98 10.83 -6.77
CA VAL A 426 3.35 10.93 -7.30
C VAL A 426 3.44 10.14 -8.60
N SER A 427 4.04 10.73 -9.63
CA SER A 427 4.22 10.10 -10.95
C SER A 427 4.95 8.76 -10.85
N GLY A 428 4.77 7.89 -11.85
CA GLY A 428 5.37 6.55 -11.84
C GLY A 428 6.90 6.57 -11.73
N ASP A 429 7.54 7.55 -12.39
CA ASP A 429 8.98 7.80 -12.32
C ASP A 429 9.44 8.50 -11.03
N GLY A 430 8.50 8.96 -10.19
CA GLY A 430 8.78 9.66 -8.94
C GLY A 430 9.32 11.08 -9.10
N ASN A 431 9.26 11.65 -10.32
CA ASN A 431 9.82 12.97 -10.60
C ASN A 431 8.85 14.12 -10.33
N GLU A 432 7.54 13.84 -10.30
CA GLU A 432 6.51 14.86 -10.15
C GLU A 432 5.46 14.49 -9.11
N VAL A 433 4.96 15.52 -8.44
CA VAL A 433 3.73 15.46 -7.65
C VAL A 433 2.63 16.10 -8.47
N TRP A 434 1.56 15.36 -8.64
CA TRP A 434 0.34 15.79 -9.31
C TRP A 434 -0.68 16.16 -8.24
N LEU A 435 -1.42 17.23 -8.48
CA LEU A 435 -2.45 17.76 -7.59
C LEU A 435 -3.72 17.96 -8.41
N ALA A 436 -4.79 17.24 -8.07
CA ALA A 436 -6.13 17.56 -8.55
C ALA A 436 -6.85 18.43 -7.51
N ALA A 437 -7.46 19.52 -7.97
CA ALA A 437 -8.17 20.46 -7.12
C ALA A 437 -9.33 21.14 -7.86
N GLN A 438 -10.18 21.85 -7.12
CA GLN A 438 -11.18 22.76 -7.65
C GLN A 438 -10.67 24.20 -7.62
N VAL A 439 -10.74 24.91 -8.75
CA VAL A 439 -10.39 26.33 -8.87
C VAL A 439 -11.58 27.06 -9.50
N GLY A 440 -12.23 27.95 -8.74
CA GLY A 440 -13.41 28.67 -9.22
C GLY A 440 -14.55 27.74 -9.68
N GLY A 441 -14.70 26.56 -9.05
CA GLY A 441 -15.69 25.54 -9.42
C GLY A 441 -15.34 24.69 -10.64
N THR A 442 -14.13 24.85 -11.19
CA THR A 442 -13.63 24.03 -12.30
C THR A 442 -12.57 23.04 -11.79
N ALA A 443 -12.63 21.80 -12.27
CA ALA A 443 -11.60 20.80 -12.00
C ALA A 443 -10.31 21.16 -12.76
N VAL A 444 -9.21 21.28 -12.03
CA VAL A 444 -7.89 21.56 -12.59
C VAL A 444 -6.88 20.59 -11.98
N VAL A 445 -5.97 20.09 -12.83
CA VAL A 445 -4.86 19.24 -12.40
C VAL A 445 -3.57 20.00 -12.63
N PHE A 446 -2.78 20.11 -11.56
CA PHE A 446 -1.47 20.73 -11.55
C PHE A 446 -0.39 19.67 -11.34
N ALA A 447 0.84 20.01 -11.69
CA ALA A 447 2.01 19.22 -11.34
C ALA A 447 3.19 20.11 -10.96
N THR A 448 4.04 19.59 -10.09
CA THR A 448 5.28 20.25 -9.62
C THR A 448 6.39 19.20 -9.48
N PRO A 449 7.68 19.56 -9.57
CA PRO A 449 8.75 18.62 -9.27
C PRO A 449 8.59 18.02 -7.87
N ALA A 450 8.69 16.70 -7.76
CA ALA A 450 8.47 15.99 -6.50
C ALA A 450 9.57 16.31 -5.46
N ARG A 451 10.80 16.53 -5.94
CA ARG A 451 11.91 16.92 -5.08
C ARG A 451 11.85 18.43 -4.88
N ALA A 452 11.29 18.85 -3.75
CA ALA A 452 11.25 20.25 -3.39
C ALA A 452 12.68 20.81 -3.36
N GLN A 453 12.95 21.79 -4.24
CA GLN A 453 14.21 22.52 -4.21
C GLN A 453 14.31 23.20 -2.85
N GLN A 454 15.42 22.94 -2.15
CA GLN A 454 15.83 23.67 -0.97
C GLN A 454 15.58 25.17 -1.19
N PRO A 455 14.99 25.92 -0.25
CA PRO A 455 14.76 27.35 -0.45
C PRO A 455 16.07 28.00 -0.88
N ALA A 456 15.99 28.86 -1.90
CA ALA A 456 17.17 29.57 -2.40
C ALA A 456 17.90 30.19 -1.20
N PRO A 457 19.24 30.01 -1.07
CA PRO A 457 19.98 30.60 0.03
C PRO A 457 19.66 32.09 0.07
N THR A 458 19.30 32.59 1.26
CA THR A 458 19.03 34.02 1.47
C THR A 458 20.22 34.79 0.89
N PRO A 459 20.00 35.76 -0.01
CA PRO A 459 21.09 36.53 -0.57
C PRO A 459 21.88 37.12 0.59
N THR A 460 23.14 36.71 0.72
CA THR A 460 24.04 37.27 1.71
C THR A 460 24.06 38.78 1.49
N PRO A 461 23.72 39.61 2.49
CA PRO A 461 23.85 41.05 2.35
C PRO A 461 25.27 41.35 1.90
N ALA A 462 25.41 42.12 0.82
CA ALA A 462 26.71 42.59 0.39
C ALA A 462 27.38 43.26 1.60
N ALA A 463 28.55 42.76 2.00
CA ALA A 463 29.34 43.36 3.07
C ALA A 463 29.63 44.84 2.70
N PRO A 464 29.61 45.75 3.67
CA PRO A 464 29.71 47.19 3.45
C PRO A 464 31.03 47.63 2.81
#